data_AF-A0A529L318-F1
#
_entry.id   AF-A0A529L318-F1
#
_cell.length_a   1.000
_cell.length_b   1.000
_cell.length_c   1.000
_cell.angle_alpha   90.00
_cell.angle_beta   90.00
_cell.angle_gamma   90.00
#
_symmetry.space_group_name_H-M   'P 1'
#
loop_
_entity.id
_entity.type
_entity.pdbx_description
1 polymer ?
#
loop_
_entity_poly.entity_id
_entity_poly.type
_entity_poly.pdbx_seq_one_letter_code
_entity_poly.pdbx_strand_id
1 'polypeptide(L)'
;MAGDPSDPAGRGKYAALLDPELWDYIDTVNGWYPPEIAASPIAEQRAVYNRMCVAFHQGRPQGVSISDGLVATAAHTIPVRRYR
;
A
#
# COMPACT_ATOMS: atom_id res chain seq x y z
N MET A 1 28.70 -5.54 -2.62
CA MET A 1 28.38 -5.51 -1.19
C MET A 1 27.78 -6.86 -0.86
N ALA A 2 28.54 -7.74 -0.19
CA ALA A 2 28.00 -9.03 0.25
C ALA A 2 27.03 -8.75 1.41
N GLY A 3 25.81 -9.29 1.34
CA GLY A 3 24.82 -9.18 2.41
C GLY A 3 25.33 -9.82 3.70
N ASP A 4 24.77 -9.38 4.83
CA ASP A 4 25.07 -9.96 6.13
C ASP A 4 24.71 -11.46 6.12
N PRO A 5 25.68 -12.38 6.36
CA PRO A 5 25.43 -13.81 6.32
C PRO A 5 24.46 -14.30 7.41
N SER A 6 24.10 -13.46 8.39
CA SER A 6 23.04 -13.72 9.36
C SER A 6 21.63 -13.40 8.85
N ASP A 7 21.50 -12.86 7.64
CA ASP A 7 20.25 -12.44 7.02
C ASP A 7 20.06 -13.05 5.61
N PRO A 8 19.80 -14.37 5.53
CA PRO A 8 19.65 -15.06 4.24
C PRO A 8 18.43 -14.58 3.43
N ALA A 9 17.51 -13.85 4.06
CA ALA A 9 16.32 -13.27 3.42
C ALA A 9 16.49 -11.80 3.01
N GLY A 10 17.62 -11.15 3.35
CA GLY A 10 17.85 -9.73 3.04
C GLY A 10 16.89 -8.77 3.77
N ARG A 11 16.37 -9.16 4.94
CA ARG A 11 15.41 -8.43 5.78
C ARG A 11 16.01 -7.20 6.48
N GLY A 12 17.33 -7.07 6.51
CA GLY A 12 18.07 -5.90 6.98
C GLY A 12 18.08 -5.72 8.50
N LYS A 13 18.53 -4.54 8.94
CA LYS A 13 18.82 -4.21 10.36
C LYS A 13 17.65 -4.35 11.35
N TYR A 14 16.43 -4.56 10.86
CA TYR A 14 15.23 -4.72 11.68
C TYR A 14 14.73 -6.16 11.74
N ALA A 15 15.43 -7.12 11.12
CA ALA A 15 15.04 -8.54 11.03
C ALA A 15 14.54 -9.13 12.35
N ALA A 16 15.27 -8.87 13.44
CA ALA A 16 14.97 -9.41 14.77
C ALA A 16 13.93 -8.62 15.58
N LEU A 17 13.46 -7.47 15.09
CA LEU A 17 12.51 -6.60 15.81
C LEU A 17 11.06 -6.80 15.37
N LEU A 18 10.86 -7.38 14.18
CA LEU A 18 9.52 -7.56 13.61
C LEU A 18 9.07 -9.00 13.86
N ASP A 19 7.80 -9.15 14.22
CA ASP A 19 7.17 -10.45 14.35
C ASP A 19 6.98 -11.13 12.97
N PRO A 20 6.74 -12.46 12.95
CA PRO A 20 6.56 -13.18 11.70
C PRO A 20 5.38 -12.69 10.85
N GLU A 21 4.27 -12.27 11.45
CA GLU A 21 3.07 -11.83 10.71
C GLU A 21 3.36 -10.52 9.95
N LEU A 22 4.11 -9.60 10.58
CA LEU A 22 4.53 -8.37 9.93
C LEU A 22 5.52 -8.63 8.78
N TRP A 23 6.39 -9.65 8.90
CA TRP A 23 7.24 -10.07 7.79
C TRP A 23 6.42 -10.63 6.62
N ASP A 24 5.42 -11.46 6.88
CA ASP A 24 4.52 -11.99 5.84
C ASP A 24 3.77 -10.85 5.12
N TYR A 25 3.35 -9.83 5.88
CA TYR A 25 2.76 -8.62 5.30
C TYR A 25 3.76 -7.87 4.40
N ILE A 26 5.00 -7.65 4.86
CA ILE A 26 6.06 -6.98 4.08
C ILE A 26 6.35 -7.75 2.78
N ASP A 27 6.51 -9.07 2.87
CA ASP A 27 6.79 -9.92 1.71
C ASP A 27 5.63 -9.88 0.71
N THR A 28 4.38 -9.87 1.20
CA THR A 28 3.19 -9.69 0.36
C THR A 28 3.17 -8.32 -0.31
N VAL A 29 3.45 -7.24 0.41
CA VAL A 29 3.50 -5.86 -0.15
C VAL A 29 4.60 -5.75 -1.20
N ASN A 30 5.80 -6.27 -0.94
CA ASN A 30 6.91 -6.24 -1.89
C ASN A 30 6.59 -6.99 -3.19
N GLY A 31 5.82 -8.09 -3.12
CA GLY A 31 5.36 -8.83 -4.28
C GLY A 31 4.50 -8.04 -5.27
N TRP A 32 3.91 -6.89 -4.86
CA TRP A 32 3.13 -6.02 -5.75
C TRP A 32 3.99 -5.12 -6.63
N TYR A 33 5.21 -4.79 -6.21
CA TYR A 33 6.02 -3.76 -6.84
C TYR A 33 7.16 -4.36 -7.65
N PRO A 34 7.08 -4.32 -8.99
CA PRO A 34 8.20 -4.76 -9.79
C PRO A 34 9.38 -3.77 -9.64
N PRO A 35 10.65 -4.22 -9.75
CA PRO A 35 11.82 -3.37 -9.50
C PRO A 35 11.86 -2.08 -10.33
N GLU A 36 11.33 -2.12 -11.55
CA GLU A 36 11.28 -1.00 -12.49
C GLU A 36 10.23 0.06 -12.15
N ILE A 37 9.34 -0.18 -11.17
CA ILE A 37 8.18 0.68 -10.91
C ILE A 37 8.58 2.12 -10.57
N ALA A 38 9.73 2.32 -9.92
CA ALA A 38 10.21 3.64 -9.56
C ALA A 38 10.54 4.51 -10.79
N ALA A 39 10.88 3.87 -11.91
CA ALA A 39 11.16 4.53 -13.19
C ALA A 39 9.91 4.67 -14.08
N SER A 40 8.81 3.97 -13.77
CA SER A 40 7.56 4.07 -14.52
C SER A 40 6.91 5.45 -14.37
N PRO A 41 6.09 5.89 -15.34
CA PRO A 41 5.26 7.08 -15.21
C PRO A 41 4.37 7.04 -13.96
N ILE A 42 4.10 8.21 -13.36
CA ILE A 42 3.31 8.31 -12.12
C ILE A 42 1.92 7.67 -12.21
N ALA A 43 1.33 7.65 -13.42
CA ALA A 43 0.04 7.01 -13.66
C ALA A 43 0.11 5.49 -13.45
N GLU A 44 1.17 4.84 -13.91
CA GLU A 44 1.40 3.40 -13.75
C GLU A 44 1.71 3.04 -12.30
N GLN A 45 2.56 3.84 -11.64
CA GLN A 45 2.84 3.69 -10.22
C GLN A 45 1.55 3.72 -9.38
N ARG A 46 0.67 4.69 -9.66
CA ARG A 46 -0.65 4.79 -9.01
C ARG A 46 -1.55 3.60 -9.33
N ALA A 47 -1.50 3.07 -10.54
CA ALA A 47 -2.30 1.90 -10.91
C ALA A 47 -1.84 0.62 -10.18
N VAL A 48 -0.54 0.42 -9.96
CA VAL A 48 -0.02 -0.66 -9.12
C VAL A 48 -0.47 -0.48 -7.67
N TYR A 49 -0.26 0.71 -7.11
CA TYR A 49 -0.67 1.04 -5.74
C TYR A 49 -2.18 0.80 -5.52
N ASN A 50 -3.03 1.27 -6.45
CA ASN A 50 -4.48 1.09 -6.34
C ASN A 50 -4.89 -0.37 -6.35
N ARG A 51 -4.26 -1.21 -7.19
CA ARG A 51 -4.54 -2.66 -7.22
C ARG A 51 -4.12 -3.33 -5.92
N MET A 52 -2.95 -2.98 -5.39
CA MET A 52 -2.50 -3.44 -4.06
C MET A 52 -3.51 -3.06 -2.97
N CYS A 53 -3.92 -1.79 -2.90
CA CYS A 53 -4.88 -1.35 -1.89
C CYS A 53 -6.22 -2.09 -1.96
N VAL A 54 -6.70 -2.41 -3.17
CA VAL A 54 -7.93 -3.21 -3.34
C VAL A 54 -7.74 -4.62 -2.79
N ALA A 55 -6.60 -5.26 -3.03
CA ALA A 55 -6.33 -6.61 -2.54
C ALA A 55 -6.24 -6.70 -1.01
N PHE A 56 -5.69 -5.66 -0.35
CA PHE A 56 -5.62 -5.60 1.11
C PHE A 56 -6.91 -5.08 1.76
N HIS A 57 -7.90 -4.61 0.98
CA HIS A 57 -9.11 -4.03 1.54
C HIS A 57 -10.02 -5.11 2.14
N GLN A 58 -10.07 -5.21 3.47
CA GLN A 58 -10.94 -6.13 4.21
C GLN A 58 -12.42 -5.70 4.26
N GLY A 59 -12.82 -4.76 3.40
CA GLY A 59 -14.14 -4.14 3.47
C GLY A 59 -14.23 -3.11 4.59
N ARG A 60 -15.45 -2.83 5.03
CA ARG A 60 -15.74 -1.85 6.08
C ARG A 60 -16.27 -2.54 7.33
N PRO A 61 -16.01 -1.98 8.51
CA PRO A 61 -16.63 -2.48 9.73
C PRO A 61 -18.16 -2.49 9.62
N GLN A 62 -18.80 -3.42 10.33
CA GLN A 62 -20.25 -3.50 10.38
C GLN A 62 -20.85 -2.20 10.92
N GLY A 63 -21.95 -1.76 10.31
CA GLY A 63 -22.64 -0.53 10.69
C GLY A 63 -22.09 0.73 10.02
N VAL A 64 -20.92 0.67 9.38
CA VAL A 64 -20.35 1.82 8.64
C VAL A 64 -20.97 1.93 7.25
N SER A 65 -21.75 2.99 7.06
CA SER A 65 -22.32 3.39 5.77
C SER A 65 -21.42 4.39 5.04
N ILE A 66 -21.59 4.51 3.72
CA ILE A 66 -20.89 5.54 2.94
C ILE A 66 -21.80 6.35 2.06
N SER A 67 -21.33 7.57 1.75
CA SER A 67 -21.85 8.36 0.65
C SER A 67 -20.70 9.11 -0.02
N ASP A 68 -20.58 8.97 -1.33
CA ASP A 68 -19.66 9.77 -2.15
C ASP A 68 -20.30 11.11 -2.52
N GLY A 69 -19.47 12.11 -2.72
CA GLY A 69 -19.91 13.43 -3.14
C GLY A 69 -18.76 14.27 -3.69
N LEU A 70 -19.12 15.46 -4.15
CA LEU A 70 -18.17 16.45 -4.62
C LEU A 70 -18.31 17.72 -3.77
N VAL A 71 -17.18 18.34 -3.43
CA VAL A 71 -17.13 19.67 -2.82
C VAL A 71 -16.56 20.63 -3.86
N ALA A 72 -17.36 21.61 -4.27
CA ALA A 72 -16.89 22.65 -5.18
C ALA A 72 -15.92 23.59 -4.45
N THR A 73 -14.77 23.86 -5.07
CA THR A 73 -13.85 24.94 -4.66
C THR A 73 -13.78 25.98 -5.77
N ALA A 74 -13.11 27.11 -5.52
CA ALA A 74 -12.89 28.12 -6.54
C ALA A 74 -12.09 27.61 -7.76
N ALA A 75 -11.26 26.58 -7.58
CA ALA A 75 -10.38 26.07 -8.64
C ALA A 75 -10.93 24.81 -9.33
N HIS A 76 -11.50 23.86 -8.57
CA HIS A 76 -12.01 22.59 -9.08
C HIS A 76 -12.92 21.89 -8.05
N THR A 77 -13.58 20.81 -8.47
CA THR A 77 -14.33 19.94 -7.57
C THR A 77 -13.41 18.91 -6.91
N ILE A 78 -13.56 18.74 -5.60
CA ILE A 78 -12.82 17.74 -4.82
C ILE A 78 -13.76 16.56 -4.51
N PRO A 79 -13.41 15.33 -4.92
CA PRO A 79 -14.17 14.15 -4.53
C PRO A 79 -13.98 13.84 -3.04
N VAL A 80 -15.09 13.57 -2.35
CA VAL A 80 -15.12 13.23 -0.92
C VAL A 80 -15.95 11.98 -0.69
N ARG A 81 -15.56 11.17 0.30
CA ARG A 81 -16.36 10.06 0.83
C ARG A 81 -16.66 10.31 2.30
N ARG A 82 -17.94 10.32 2.66
CA ARG A 82 -18.37 10.40 4.06
C ARG A 82 -18.63 8.99 4.58
N TYR A 83 -18.18 8.74 5.81
CA TYR A 83 -18.42 7.51 6.55
C TYR A 83 -19.30 7.87 7.76
N ARG A 84 -20.32 7.05 8.05
CA ARG A 84 -21.20 7.19 9.21
C ARG A 84 -21.44 5.84 9.84
#